data_AF-A0A0L8GD30-F1
#
_entry.id   AF-A0A0L8GD30-F1
#
_cell.length_a   1.000
_cell.length_b   1.000
_cell.length_c   1.000
_cell.angle_alpha   90.00
_cell.angle_beta   90.00
_cell.angle_gamma   90.00
#
_symmetry.space_group_name_H-M   'P 1'
#
loop_
_entity.id
_entity.type
_entity.pdbx_description
1 polymer ?
#
loop_
_entity_poly.entity_id
_entity_poly.type
_entity_poly.pdbx_seq_one_letter_code
_entity_poly.pdbx_strand_id
1 'polypeptide(L)' 'MVEVFGLHSSFHVAQLQVGMIPPIRIGQASRIKITLNCTAPMQVDGEPWLQQPVEMTVTHRSKATMLSLC' A
#
# COMPACT_ATOMS: atom_id res chain seq x y z
N MET A 1 -3.48 -13.47 0.05
CA MET A 1 -3.25 -12.80 -1.24
C MET A 1 -3.29 -11.31 -0.97
N VAL A 2 -2.36 -10.54 -1.53
CA VAL A 2 -2.22 -9.09 -1.33
C VAL A 2 -2.50 -8.40 -2.65
N GLU A 3 -3.32 -7.35 -2.63
CA GLU A 3 -3.60 -6.51 -3.80
C GLU A 3 -2.61 -5.34 -3.87
N VAL A 4 -2.25 -4.95 -5.08
CA VAL A 4 -1.32 -3.85 -5.35
C VAL A 4 -2.04 -2.82 -6.21
N PHE A 5 -2.10 -1.60 -5.70
CA PHE A 5 -2.73 -0.45 -6.36
C PHE A 5 -1.73 0.69 -6.52
N GLY A 6 -1.81 1.39 -7.64
CA GLY A 6 -1.09 2.63 -7.91
C GLY A 6 -1.95 3.86 -7.60
N LEU A 7 -1.32 4.90 -7.06
CA LEU A 7 -1.93 6.20 -6.78
C LEU A 7 -1.07 7.30 -7.41
N HIS A 8 -1.70 8.37 -7.85
CA HIS A 8 -1.00 9.49 -8.52
C HIS A 8 -0.76 10.68 -7.59
N SER A 9 -1.70 10.95 -6.69
CA SER A 9 -1.65 12.12 -5.80
C SER A 9 -2.63 11.96 -4.64
N SER A 10 -2.53 12.84 -3.64
CA SER A 10 -3.52 12.94 -2.56
C SER A 10 -4.92 13.28 -3.08
N PHE A 11 -5.03 14.00 -4.21
CA PHE A 11 -6.33 14.27 -4.83
C PHE A 11 -6.96 13.01 -5.43
N HIS A 12 -6.14 12.15 -6.05
CA HIS A 12 -6.61 10.83 -6.51
C HIS A 12 -7.13 9.99 -5.32
N VAL A 13 -6.45 10.03 -4.17
CA VAL A 13 -6.94 9.37 -2.94
C VAL A 13 -8.27 9.95 -2.46
N ALA A 14 -8.46 11.27 -2.47
CA ALA A 14 -9.72 11.89 -2.08
C ALA A 14 -10.87 11.48 -3.04
N GLN A 15 -10.62 11.46 -4.35
CA GLN A 15 -11.59 11.02 -5.36
C GLN A 15 -11.96 9.54 -5.21
N LEU A 16 -11.01 8.70 -4.79
CA LEU A 16 -11.26 7.29 -4.45
C LEU A 16 -12.20 7.15 -3.26
N GLN A 17 -11.99 7.95 -2.21
CA GLN A 17 -12.82 7.91 -1.01
C GLN A 17 -14.28 8.30 -1.27
N VAL A 18 -14.53 9.22 -2.22
CA VAL A 18 -15.89 9.62 -2.62
C VAL A 18 -16.45 8.83 -3.81
N GLY A 19 -15.73 7.79 -4.29
CA GLY A 19 -16.20 6.90 -5.35
C GLY A 19 -16.24 7.52 -6.76
N MET A 20 -15.49 8.60 -7.00
CA MET A 20 -15.48 9.30 -8.29
C MET A 20 -14.52 8.68 -9.32
N ILE A 21 -13.37 8.17 -8.87
CA ILE A 21 -12.33 7.59 -9.74
C ILE A 21 -11.91 6.24 -9.16
N PRO A 22 -11.78 5.18 -9.98
CA PRO A 22 -11.32 3.87 -9.53
C PRO A 22 -9.79 3.82 -9.31
N PRO A 23 -9.28 2.92 -8.45
CA PRO A 23 -7.85 2.82 -8.21
C PRO A 23 -7.16 2.18 -9.41
N ILE A 24 -5.88 2.51 -9.62
CA ILE A 24 -5.08 1.89 -10.68
C ILE A 24 -4.65 0.50 -10.18
N ARG A 25 -5.32 -0.54 -10.66
CA ARG A 25 -5.02 -1.93 -10.26
C ARG A 25 -3.76 -2.42 -10.98
N ILE A 26 -2.70 -2.65 -10.22
CA ILE A 26 -1.44 -3.20 -10.76
C ILE A 26 -1.53 -4.74 -10.79
N GLY A 27 -2.09 -5.35 -9.75
CA GLY A 27 -2.27 -6.79 -9.69
C GLY A 27 -2.53 -7.33 -8.29
N GLN A 28 -2.44 -8.65 -8.15
CA GLN A 28 -2.54 -9.33 -6.86
C GLN A 28 -1.55 -10.51 -6.83
N ALA A 29 -0.91 -10.73 -5.67
CA ALA A 29 0.06 -11.80 -5.50
C ALA A 29 0.07 -12.34 -4.07
N SER A 30 0.55 -13.58 -3.88
CA SER A 30 0.81 -14.14 -2.55
C SER A 30 2.15 -13.67 -1.97
N ARG A 31 3.11 -13.34 -2.84
CA ARG A 31 4.45 -12.87 -2.53
C ARG A 31 4.81 -11.73 -3.47
N ILE A 32 5.13 -10.56 -2.92
CA ILE A 32 5.48 -9.35 -3.67
C ILE A 32 6.93 -9.02 -3.34
N LYS A 33 7.74 -8.80 -4.37
CA LYS A 33 9.13 -8.35 -4.24
C LYS A 33 9.20 -6.90 -4.70
N ILE A 34 9.65 -6.01 -3.83
CA ILE A 34 9.75 -4.57 -4.07
C ILE A 34 11.23 -4.21 -4.01
N THR A 35 11.73 -3.54 -5.05
CA THR A 35 13.10 -3.02 -5.10
C THR A 35 13.04 -1.50 -5.14
N LEU A 36 13.55 -0.87 -4.10
CA LEU A 36 13.71 0.58 -4.00
C LEU A 36 15.15 0.94 -4.33
N ASN A 37 15.33 1.68 -5.42
CA ASN A 37 16.65 2.12 -5.90
C ASN A 37 17.10 3.46 -5.30
N CYS A 38 16.21 4.13 -4.57
CA CYS A 38 16.43 5.43 -3.94
C CYS A 38 15.71 5.48 -2.60
N THR A 39 16.03 6.50 -1.79
CA THR A 39 15.31 6.75 -0.55
C THR A 39 13.89 7.23 -0.87
N ALA A 40 12.88 6.57 -0.31
CA ALA A 40 11.47 6.87 -0.55
C ALA A 40 10.67 6.96 0.75
N PRO A 41 9.66 7.86 0.84
CA PRO A 41 8.75 7.89 1.98
C PRO A 41 7.88 6.63 1.98
N MET A 42 7.73 6.02 3.15
CA MET A 42 6.89 4.86 3.41
C MET A 42 6.02 5.11 4.63
N GLN A 43 4.90 4.39 4.71
CA GLN A 43 3.99 4.46 5.86
C GLN A 43 3.32 3.09 6.06
N VAL A 44 3.15 2.69 7.31
CA VAL A 44 2.40 1.51 7.75
C VAL A 44 1.65 1.88 9.01
N ASP A 45 0.36 1.56 9.06
CA ASP A 45 -0.50 1.77 10.24
C ASP A 45 -0.43 3.19 10.84
N GLY A 46 -0.30 4.21 9.99
CA GLY A 46 -0.17 5.60 10.43
C GLY A 46 1.26 6.08 10.65
N GLU A 47 2.22 5.18 10.85
CA GLU A 47 3.62 5.51 11.17
C GLU A 47 4.45 5.74 9.89
N PRO A 48 4.95 6.96 9.63
CA PRO A 48 5.76 7.26 8.45
C PRO A 48 7.26 7.05 8.71
N TRP A 49 8.01 6.67 7.67
CA TRP A 49 9.47 6.66 7.69
C TRP A 49 10.08 6.93 6.31
N LEU A 50 11.39 7.23 6.26
CA LEU A 50 12.17 7.27 5.03
C LEU A 50 12.88 5.92 4.85
N GLN A 51 12.48 5.16 3.85
CA GLN A 51 13.11 3.89 3.52
C GLN A 51 14.31 4.13 2.61
N GLN A 52 15.50 3.74 3.05
CA GLN A 52 16.71 3.70 2.21
C GLN A 52 16.60 2.64 1.11
N PRO A 53 17.43 2.71 0.04
CA PRO A 53 17.44 1.70 -1.01
C PRO A 53 17.49 0.28 -0.44
N VAL A 54 16.53 -0.56 -0.85
CA VAL A 54 16.36 -1.89 -0.28
C VAL A 54 15.59 -2.81 -1.23
N GLU A 55 15.86 -4.10 -1.12
CA GLU A 55 15.00 -5.14 -1.65
C GLU A 55 14.18 -5.75 -0.52
N MET A 56 12.85 -5.64 -0.60
CA MET A 56 11.95 -6.14 0.43
C MET A 56 10.91 -7.09 -0.14
N THR A 57 10.51 -8.07 0.66
CA THR A 57 9.47 -9.04 0.29
C THR A 57 8.27 -8.89 1.20
N VAL A 58 7.10 -8.69 0.61
CA VAL A 58 5.81 -8.65 1.32
C VAL A 58 5.05 -9.95 1.05
N THR A 59 4.62 -10.62 2.12
CA THR A 59 3.82 -11.85 2.06
C THR A 59 2.65 -11.78 3.02
N HIS A 60 1.50 -12.30 2.61
CA HIS A 60 0.35 -12.44 3.50
C HIS A 60 0.57 -13.60 4.49
N ARG A 61 0.70 -13.30 5.79
CA ARG A 61 0.91 -14.28 6.87
C ARG A 61 -0.39 -14.82 7.46
N SER A 62 -1.23 -13.95 7.99
CA SER A 62 -2.48 -14.29 8.66
C SER A 62 -3.49 -13.14 8.53
N LYS A 63 -4.73 -13.39 8.93
CA LYS A 63 -5.77 -12.36 9.08
C LYS A 63 -5.95 -12.06 10.56
N ALA A 64 -6.10 -10.78 10.90
CA ALA A 64 -6.50 -10.34 12.23
C ALA A 64 -7.88 -9.67 12.15
N THR A 65 -8.67 -9.81 13.21
CA THR A 65 -9.95 -9.10 13.33
C THR A 65 -9.67 -7.66 13.76
N MET A 66 -10.02 -6.69 12.91
CA MET A 66 -9.95 -5.27 13.27
C MET A 66 -11.06 -4.94 14.27
N LEU A 67 -10.74 -4.12 15.27
CA LEU A 67 -11.75 -3.58 16.20
C LEU A 67 -12.68 -2.64 15.43
N SER A 68 -13.99 -2.88 15.53
CA SER A 68 -15.00 -1.92 15.09
C SER A 68 -15.22 -0.91 16.21
N LEU A 69 -15.08 0.38 15.93
CA LEU A 69 -15.75 1.38 16.76
C LEU A 69 -17.26 1.25 16.50
N CYS A 70 -18.02 1.02 17.56
CA CYS A 70 -19.48 1.18 17.56
C CYS A 70 -19.84 2.66 17.62
#